data_AF-A0A0B8RTD0-F1
#
_entry.id   AF-A0A0B8RTD0-F1
#
_cell.length_a   1.000
_cell.length_b   1.000
_cell.length_c   1.000
_cell.angle_alpha   90.00
_cell.angle_beta   90.00
_cell.angle_gamma   90.00
#
_symmetry.space_group_name_H-M   'P 1'
#
loop_
_entity.id
_entity.type
_entity.pdbx_description
1 polymer ?
#
loop_
_entity_poly.entity_id
_entity_poly.type
_entity_poly.pdbx_seq_one_letter_code
_entity_poly.pdbx_strand_id
1 'polypeptide(L)'
;MGLLSIDLLITLQILPVFFSNCLFLALYDSVVLLKHMVLLLSCSKAARGEWRRMLTSEGLRCVWNSFLLDAYKQVKLGGDAPNSNVIHIPNGPAESSSSNCRWKSSMGKYGSECHLLDFAKSERPLVINFGSAT
;
A
#
# COMPACT_ATOMS: atom_id res chain seq x y z
N MET A 1 9.19 16.11 -22.64
CA MET A 1 10.10 14.94 -22.62
C MET A 1 10.44 14.40 -21.23
N GLY A 2 9.98 15.01 -20.11
CA GLY A 2 10.34 14.57 -18.75
C GLY A 2 9.56 13.37 -18.20
N LEU A 3 8.24 13.30 -18.43
CA LEU A 3 7.38 12.25 -17.84
C LEU A 3 7.71 10.84 -18.36
N LEU A 4 7.87 10.67 -19.68
CA LEU A 4 8.23 9.37 -20.29
C LEU A 4 9.60 8.84 -19.82
N SER A 5 10.53 9.74 -19.45
CA SER A 5 11.85 9.36 -18.94
C SER A 5 11.75 8.84 -17.50
N ILE A 6 10.91 9.47 -16.69
CA ILE A 6 10.66 9.07 -15.29
C ILE A 6 9.93 7.73 -15.26
N ASP A 7 8.91 7.55 -16.09
CA ASP A 7 8.17 6.28 -16.20
C ASP A 7 9.08 5.13 -16.67
N LEU A 8 9.97 5.40 -17.63
CA LEU A 8 10.95 4.42 -18.10
C LEU A 8 11.97 4.07 -17.01
N LEU A 9 12.47 5.05 -16.27
CA LEU A 9 13.44 4.84 -15.19
C LEU A 9 12.83 4.02 -14.05
N ILE A 10 11.59 4.37 -13.66
CA ILE A 10 10.81 3.63 -12.66
C ILE A 10 10.61 2.19 -13.14
N THR A 11 10.19 2.00 -14.39
CA THR A 11 10.01 0.67 -14.99
C THR A 11 11.31 -0.13 -14.96
N LEU A 12 12.43 0.48 -15.35
CA LEU A 12 13.75 -0.16 -15.36
C LEU A 12 14.21 -0.58 -13.97
N GLN A 13 13.80 0.15 -12.93
CA GLN A 13 14.14 -0.16 -11.54
C GLN A 13 13.24 -1.25 -10.94
N ILE A 14 11.97 -1.30 -11.34
CA ILE A 14 11.00 -2.34 -10.93
C ILE A 14 11.31 -3.68 -11.60
N LEU A 15 11.70 -3.64 -12.88
CA LEU A 15 11.77 -4.80 -13.75
C LEU A 15 12.63 -5.96 -13.20
N PRO A 16 13.82 -5.74 -12.61
CA PRO A 16 14.61 -6.81 -12.01
C PRO A 16 13.90 -7.48 -10.83
N VAL A 17 13.23 -6.69 -9.98
CA VAL A 17 12.49 -7.19 -8.80
C VAL A 17 11.22 -7.93 -9.24
N PHE A 18 10.56 -7.46 -10.29
CA PHE A 18 9.43 -8.16 -10.88
C PHE A 18 9.85 -9.52 -11.46
N PHE A 19 10.92 -9.56 -12.28
CA PHE A 19 11.40 -10.80 -12.87
C PHE A 19 11.90 -11.81 -11.84
N SER A 20 12.55 -11.35 -10.76
CA SER A 20 12.97 -12.26 -9.68
C SER A 20 11.76 -12.90 -8.99
N ASN A 21 10.71 -12.13 -8.69
CA ASN A 21 9.46 -12.68 -8.14
C ASN A 21 8.79 -13.68 -9.09
N CYS A 22 8.76 -13.38 -10.39
CA CYS A 22 8.24 -14.31 -11.40
C CYS A 22 9.06 -15.60 -11.44
N LEU A 23 10.39 -15.50 -11.35
CA LEU A 23 11.28 -16.65 -11.31
C LEU A 23 11.04 -17.50 -10.06
N PHE A 24 10.86 -16.90 -8.88
CA PHE A 24 10.53 -17.63 -7.65
C PHE A 24 9.22 -18.40 -7.77
N LEU A 25 8.17 -17.79 -8.34
CA LEU A 25 6.89 -18.46 -8.58
C LEU A 25 7.03 -19.62 -9.57
N ALA A 26 7.82 -19.44 -10.64
CA ALA A 26 8.09 -20.50 -11.61
C ALA A 26 8.88 -21.66 -11.00
N LEU A 27 9.88 -21.37 -10.17
CA LEU A 27 10.66 -22.37 -9.43
C LEU A 27 9.77 -23.13 -8.44
N TYR A 28 8.90 -22.42 -7.71
CA TYR A 28 7.95 -23.04 -6.78
C TYR A 28 7.04 -24.03 -7.51
N ASP A 29 6.38 -23.59 -8.59
CA ASP A 29 5.52 -24.47 -9.39
C ASP A 29 6.31 -25.68 -9.91
N SER A 30 7.56 -25.49 -10.34
CA SER A 30 8.43 -26.57 -10.83
C SER A 30 8.77 -27.59 -9.75
N VAL A 31 9.09 -27.15 -8.53
CA VAL A 31 9.37 -28.02 -7.39
C VAL A 31 8.11 -28.80 -6.99
N VAL A 32 6.95 -28.16 -7.00
CA VAL A 32 5.69 -28.83 -6.68
C VAL A 32 5.35 -29.87 -7.76
N LEU A 33 5.50 -29.53 -9.05
CA LEU A 33 5.34 -30.49 -10.15
C LEU A 33 6.30 -31.67 -10.00
N LEU A 34 7.57 -31.42 -9.68
CA LEU A 34 8.57 -32.47 -9.46
C LEU A 34 8.18 -33.39 -8.29
N LYS A 35 7.75 -32.80 -7.16
CA LYS A 35 7.25 -33.56 -6.00
C LYS A 35 6.09 -34.48 -6.40
N HIS A 36 5.15 -33.98 -7.20
CA HIS A 36 4.01 -34.78 -7.69
C HIS A 36 4.47 -35.92 -8.61
N MET A 37 5.39 -35.66 -9.53
CA MET A 37 5.96 -36.70 -10.39
C MET A 37 6.66 -37.79 -9.57
N VAL A 38 7.45 -37.42 -8.56
CA VAL A 38 8.11 -38.37 -7.67
C VAL A 38 7.09 -39.20 -6.89
N LEU A 39 6.01 -38.59 -6.37
CA LEU A 39 4.93 -39.31 -5.66
C LEU A 39 4.16 -40.26 -6.58
N LEU A 40 3.94 -39.88 -7.84
CA LEU A 40 3.33 -40.71 -8.87
C LEU A 40 4.21 -41.92 -9.19
N LEU A 41 5.51 -41.71 -9.44
CA LEU A 41 6.45 -42.81 -9.68
C LEU A 41 6.60 -43.73 -8.45
N SER A 42 6.45 -43.18 -7.24
CA SER A 42 6.50 -43.96 -6.00
C SER A 42 5.21 -44.72 -5.68
N CYS A 43 4.23 -44.76 -6.61
CA CYS A 43 2.93 -45.43 -6.45
C CYS A 43 2.17 -45.07 -5.15
N SER A 44 2.35 -43.85 -4.64
CA SER A 44 1.69 -43.41 -3.41
C SER A 44 0.28 -42.89 -3.71
N LYS A 45 -0.75 -43.50 -3.11
CA LYS A 45 -2.16 -43.05 -3.19
C LYS A 45 -2.40 -41.63 -2.63
N ALA A 46 -1.40 -41.01 -2.01
CA ALA A 46 -1.48 -39.67 -1.42
C ALA A 46 -1.46 -38.51 -2.45
N ALA A 47 -1.29 -38.77 -3.75
CA ALA A 47 -1.16 -37.74 -4.78
C ALA A 47 -2.47 -36.99 -5.15
N ARG A 48 -3.60 -37.26 -4.46
CA ARG A 48 -4.94 -36.76 -4.80
C ARG A 48 -5.30 -35.39 -4.20
N GLY A 49 -4.31 -34.58 -3.82
CA GLY A 49 -4.55 -33.19 -3.44
C GLY A 49 -4.79 -32.30 -4.66
N GLU A 50 -5.74 -31.38 -4.58
CA GLU A 50 -6.00 -30.39 -5.64
C GLU A 50 -4.80 -29.42 -5.71
N TRP A 51 -4.12 -29.39 -6.86
CA TRP A 51 -2.98 -28.50 -7.07
C TRP A 51 -3.45 -27.17 -7.65
N ARG A 52 -3.17 -26.07 -6.94
CA ARG A 52 -3.31 -24.72 -7.49
C ARG A 52 -1.96 -24.23 -7.95
N ARG A 53 -1.86 -23.99 -9.27
CA ARG A 53 -0.72 -23.30 -9.88
C ARG A 53 -0.57 -21.91 -9.29
N MET A 54 0.62 -21.54 -8.82
CA MET A 54 0.87 -20.21 -8.27
C MET A 54 1.25 -19.20 -9.37
N LEU A 55 1.94 -19.64 -10.43
CA LEU A 55 2.23 -18.81 -11.59
C LEU A 55 1.01 -18.72 -12.53
N THR A 56 0.09 -17.83 -12.18
CA THR A 56 -1.09 -17.48 -13.00
C THR A 56 -0.90 -16.13 -13.67
N SER A 57 -1.57 -15.89 -14.80
CA SER A 57 -1.59 -14.57 -15.46
C SER A 57 -2.13 -13.48 -14.53
N GLU A 58 -3.11 -13.83 -13.71
CA GLU A 58 -3.77 -13.02 -12.72
C GLU A 58 -2.80 -12.68 -11.59
N GLY A 59 -2.04 -13.67 -11.10
CA GLY A 59 -0.98 -13.47 -10.13
C GLY A 59 0.13 -12.55 -10.66
N LEU A 60 0.57 -12.74 -11.90
CA LEU A 60 1.58 -11.87 -12.54
C LEU A 60 1.09 -10.43 -12.69
N ARG A 61 -0.15 -10.23 -13.14
CA ARG A 61 -0.79 -8.91 -13.20
C ARG A 61 -0.90 -8.27 -11.82
N CYS A 62 -1.26 -9.05 -10.80
CA CYS A 62 -1.34 -8.58 -9.42
C CYS A 62 0.02 -8.10 -8.91
N VAL A 63 1.07 -8.91 -9.09
CA VAL A 63 2.44 -8.56 -8.69
C VAL A 63 2.90 -7.30 -9.42
N TRP A 64 2.68 -7.21 -10.73
CA TRP A 64 3.02 -6.02 -11.52
C TRP A 64 2.29 -4.77 -11.03
N ASN A 65 0.97 -4.87 -10.81
CA ASN A 65 0.16 -3.78 -10.30
C ASN A 65 0.61 -3.33 -8.90
N SER A 66 1.03 -4.25 -8.03
CA SER A 66 1.58 -3.91 -6.72
C SER A 66 2.83 -3.05 -6.84
N PHE A 67 3.76 -3.42 -7.72
CA PHE A 67 4.98 -2.62 -7.95
C PHE A 67 4.70 -1.25 -8.56
N LEU A 68 3.74 -1.17 -9.50
CA LEU A 68 3.31 0.11 -10.05
C LEU A 68 2.73 1.00 -8.96
N LEU A 69 1.83 0.47 -8.13
CA LEU A 69 1.24 1.22 -7.02
C LEU A 69 2.30 1.75 -6.06
N ASP A 70 3.31 0.93 -5.72
CA ASP A 70 4.40 1.35 -4.84
C ASP A 70 5.31 2.41 -5.47
N ALA A 71 5.59 2.32 -6.76
CA ALA A 71 6.45 3.29 -7.44
C ALA A 71 5.79 4.66 -7.61
N TYR A 72 4.48 4.66 -7.88
CA TYR A 72 3.66 5.87 -8.00
C TYR A 72 3.15 6.41 -6.66
N LYS A 73 3.55 5.81 -5.51
CA LYS A 73 3.31 6.43 -4.20
C LYS A 73 3.91 7.82 -4.18
N GLN A 74 3.05 8.83 -4.01
CA GLN A 74 3.45 10.23 -3.88
C GLN A 74 4.21 10.48 -2.58
N VAL A 75 3.93 9.69 -1.54
CA VAL A 75 4.55 9.81 -0.21
C VAL A 75 5.63 8.76 -0.06
N LYS A 76 6.86 9.21 0.23
CA LYS A 76 8.04 8.36 0.44
C LYS A 76 8.74 8.77 1.73
N LEU A 77 9.34 7.82 2.42
CA LEU A 77 10.14 8.10 3.62
C LEU A 77 11.29 9.06 3.28
N GLY A 78 11.48 10.10 4.10
CA GLY A 78 12.47 11.15 3.87
C GLY A 78 12.05 12.22 2.86
N GLY A 79 10.87 12.10 2.23
CA GLY A 79 10.26 13.18 1.45
C GLY A 79 9.34 14.07 2.29
N ASP A 80 8.85 15.15 1.69
CA ASP A 80 7.90 16.04 2.33
C ASP A 80 6.55 15.34 2.57
N ALA A 81 6.01 15.50 3.77
CA ALA A 81 4.69 14.99 4.11
C ALA A 81 3.59 15.81 3.38
N PRO A 82 2.67 15.20 2.64
CA PRO A 82 1.61 15.94 1.96
C PRO A 82 0.71 16.68 2.95
N ASN A 83 0.43 17.94 2.66
CA ASN A 83 -0.47 18.77 3.48
C ASN A 83 -1.93 18.71 2.98
N SER A 84 -2.50 17.50 2.94
CA SER A 84 -3.85 17.26 2.42
C SER A 84 -4.95 17.93 3.26
N ASN A 85 -6.06 18.30 2.63
CA ASN A 85 -7.24 18.85 3.32
C ASN A 85 -7.90 17.76 4.17
N VAL A 86 -8.30 18.15 5.37
CA VAL A 86 -9.04 17.34 6.35
C VAL A 86 -10.14 18.18 6.98
N ILE A 87 -11.13 17.53 7.59
CA ILE A 87 -12.22 18.21 8.28
C ILE A 87 -12.02 18.00 9.78
N HIS A 88 -11.81 19.08 10.51
CA HIS A 88 -11.76 19.05 11.96
C HIS A 88 -13.17 18.94 12.52
N ILE A 89 -13.45 17.82 13.19
CA ILE A 89 -14.73 17.60 13.86
C ILE A 89 -14.59 18.13 15.29
N PRO A 90 -15.36 19.15 15.69
CA PRO A 90 -15.36 19.59 17.07
C PRO A 90 -15.90 18.46 17.95
N ASN A 91 -15.14 18.09 18.98
CA ASN A 91 -15.68 17.25 20.05
C ASN A 91 -16.90 17.97 20.64
N GLY A 92 -17.97 17.23 20.95
CA GLY A 92 -19.19 17.78 21.57
C GLY A 92 -18.90 18.59 22.85
N PRO A 93 -19.91 19.27 23.43
CA PRO A 93 -19.69 20.32 24.42
C PRO A 93 -19.17 19.75 25.75
N ALA A 94 -17.86 19.58 25.86
CA ALA A 94 -17.15 19.38 27.11
C ALA A 94 -15.69 19.80 26.93
N GLU A 95 -15.28 20.70 27.82
CA GLU A 95 -13.89 20.99 28.17
C GLU A 95 -13.17 22.03 27.31
N SER A 96 -13.53 23.27 27.64
CA SER A 96 -12.60 24.39 27.73
C SER A 96 -11.26 23.98 28.35
N SER A 97 -10.24 23.76 27.53
CA SER A 97 -8.84 23.80 27.93
C SER A 97 -7.96 24.15 26.74
N SER A 98 -7.73 25.47 26.59
CA SER A 98 -6.49 26.09 26.13
C SER A 98 -5.74 25.41 24.97
N SER A 99 -6.11 25.77 23.75
CA SER A 99 -5.11 26.00 22.71
C SER A 99 -5.63 27.07 21.74
N ASN A 100 -4.75 27.98 21.37
CA ASN A 100 -5.06 29.28 20.77
C ASN A 100 -5.35 29.19 19.26
N CYS A 101 -6.28 28.32 18.85
CA CYS A 101 -6.67 28.13 17.46
C CYS A 101 -7.98 28.90 17.19
N ARG A 102 -7.84 30.06 16.54
CA ARG A 102 -8.90 31.02 16.19
C ARG A 102 -9.82 30.47 15.09
N TRP A 103 -10.57 29.41 15.35
CA TRP A 103 -11.43 28.78 14.35
C TRP A 103 -12.87 29.21 14.60
N LYS A 104 -13.23 30.38 14.05
CA LYS A 104 -14.61 30.90 14.06
C LYS A 104 -15.39 30.26 12.91
N SER A 105 -16.12 29.17 13.17
CA SER A 105 -17.09 28.65 12.19
C SER A 105 -18.43 29.37 12.36
N SER A 106 -18.77 30.25 11.43
CA SER A 106 -20.18 30.53 11.12
C SER A 106 -20.72 29.37 10.29
N MET A 107 -21.84 28.78 10.73
CA MET A 107 -22.69 27.82 10.00
C MET A 107 -22.42 26.31 10.25
N GLY A 108 -23.19 25.75 11.19
CA GLY A 108 -23.92 24.48 11.08
C GLY A 108 -23.16 23.15 10.87
N LYS A 109 -23.20 22.28 11.89
CA LYS A 109 -23.12 20.79 11.91
C LYS A 109 -21.98 20.06 11.16
N TYR A 110 -21.29 20.69 10.24
CA TYR A 110 -20.16 20.15 9.49
C TYR A 110 -18.88 20.74 10.08
N GLY A 111 -17.88 19.90 10.30
CA GLY A 111 -16.60 20.34 10.84
C GLY A 111 -15.94 21.42 9.97
N SER A 112 -14.95 22.11 10.53
CA SER A 112 -14.18 23.13 9.82
C SER A 112 -13.10 22.49 8.95
N GLU A 113 -12.97 22.93 7.70
CA GLU A 113 -11.88 22.52 6.82
C GLU A 113 -10.54 23.04 7.35
N CYS A 114 -9.52 22.17 7.31
CA CYS A 114 -8.15 22.48 7.69
C CYS A 114 -7.18 21.54 6.97
N HIS A 115 -5.89 21.65 7.26
CA HIS A 115 -4.88 20.77 6.66
C HIS A 115 -4.21 19.84 7.68
N LEU A 116 -3.64 18.76 7.18
CA LEU A 116 -3.00 17.72 8.00
C LEU A 116 -1.84 18.26 8.86
N LEU A 117 -1.01 19.15 8.31
CA LEU A 117 0.14 19.71 9.01
C LEU A 117 -0.23 20.82 10.00
N ASP A 118 -1.48 21.30 10.01
CA ASP A 118 -1.95 22.26 11.03
C ASP A 118 -1.96 21.64 12.43
N PHE A 119 -1.98 20.31 12.52
CA PHE A 119 -1.88 19.54 13.77
C PHE A 119 -0.43 19.27 14.20
N ALA A 120 0.55 19.54 13.32
CA ALA A 120 1.95 19.32 13.63
C ALA A 120 2.47 20.36 14.64
N LYS A 121 3.35 19.92 15.53
CA LYS A 121 4.10 20.81 16.43
C LYS A 121 5.58 20.64 16.11
N SER A 122 6.30 21.74 15.93
CA SER A 122 7.67 21.79 15.37
C SER A 122 8.58 20.62 15.76
N GLU A 123 8.78 20.36 17.05
CA GLU A 123 9.73 19.35 17.54
C GLU A 123 9.07 18.00 17.91
N ARG A 124 7.77 17.83 17.67
CA ARG A 124 7.05 16.61 18.05
C ARG A 124 6.59 15.84 16.81
N PRO A 125 6.90 14.54 16.73
CA PRO A 125 6.36 13.70 15.68
C PRO A 125 4.82 13.71 15.69
N LEU A 126 4.22 13.99 14.54
CA LEU A 126 2.78 13.82 14.33
C LEU A 126 2.54 12.39 13.82
N VAL A 127 1.88 11.57 14.63
CA VAL A 127 1.49 10.21 14.24
C VAL A 127 0.07 10.23 13.70
N ILE A 128 -0.13 9.68 12.50
CA ILE A 128 -1.42 9.66 11.82
C ILE A 128 -1.91 8.21 11.74
N ASN A 129 -3.16 7.99 12.13
CA ASN A 129 -3.83 6.70 11.99
C ASN A 129 -5.08 6.89 11.13
N PHE A 130 -5.06 6.33 9.93
CA PHE A 130 -6.22 6.29 9.05
C PHE A 130 -7.04 5.05 9.36
N GLY A 131 -8.32 5.25 9.70
CA GLY A 131 -9.26 4.18 9.95
C GLY A 131 -10.67 4.64 9.61
N SER A 132 -11.59 3.67 9.56
CA SER A 132 -13.02 3.95 9.46
C SER A 132 -13.74 3.17 10.54
N ALA A 133 -14.76 3.77 11.14
CA ALA A 133 -15.75 3.05 11.91
C ALA A 133 -16.87 2.64 10.95
N THR A 134 -17.14 1.35 10.86
CA THR A 134 -18.30 0.80 10.13
C THR A 134 -19.40 0.49 11.12
#